data_AF-A0A8T4V6D9-F1
#
_entry.id   AF-A0A8T4V6D9-F1
#
_cell.length_a   1.000
_cell.length_b   1.000
_cell.length_c   1.000
_cell.angle_alpha   90.00
_cell.angle_beta   90.00
_cell.angle_gamma   90.00
#
_symmetry.space_group_name_H-M   'P 1'
#
loop_
_entity.id
_entity.type
_entity.pdbx_description
1 polymer ?
#
loop_
_entity_poly.entity_id
_entity_poly.type
_entity_poly.pdbx_seq_one_letter_code
_entity_poly.pdbx_strand_id
1 'polypeptide(L)'
;MTSTLAALNTRYQLLTAYTATSKRKFYMKDQISTFTLQQGYVPLNPFQIFGFLNDTVDRNLVRQANNTLIRIANEFWVFGEVSDGVLAEIKQAKEQRKPIKYFRIENSKDIIEILNLEEVVMEKNVKTYRNLL
;
A
#
# COMPACT_ATOMS: atom_id res chain seq x y z
N MET A 1 -16.61 25.29 8.25
CA MET A 1 -17.27 23.96 8.21
C MET A 1 -17.85 23.77 6.82
N THR A 2 -17.15 23.03 5.95
CA THR A 2 -17.72 22.54 4.69
C THR A 2 -18.85 21.58 5.06
N SER A 3 -20.07 21.81 4.58
CA SER A 3 -21.21 20.95 4.95
C SER A 3 -20.96 19.52 4.46
N THR A 4 -21.38 18.52 5.23
CA THR A 4 -21.27 17.10 4.85
C THR A 4 -21.89 16.81 3.48
N LEU A 5 -22.90 17.61 3.08
CA LEU A 5 -23.55 17.54 1.78
C LEU A 5 -22.64 17.99 0.62
N ALA A 6 -21.72 18.94 0.84
CA ALA A 6 -20.76 19.36 -0.18
C ALA A 6 -19.71 18.25 -0.47
N ALA A 7 -19.36 17.43 0.53
CA ALA A 7 -18.45 16.29 0.38
C ALA A 7 -19.11 15.09 -0.33
N LEU A 8 -20.45 15.01 -0.35
CA LEU A 8 -21.21 13.95 -1.02
C LEU A 8 -21.47 14.22 -2.50
N ASN A 9 -20.85 15.27 -3.07
CA ASN A 9 -20.94 15.50 -4.51
C ASN A 9 -20.20 14.39 -5.27
N THR A 10 -20.99 13.47 -5.84
CA THR A 10 -20.53 12.26 -6.54
C THR A 10 -19.68 12.54 -7.78
N ARG A 11 -19.54 13.81 -8.19
CA ARG A 11 -18.60 14.22 -9.24
C ARG A 11 -17.14 14.19 -8.78
N TYR A 12 -16.87 14.22 -7.48
CA TYR A 12 -15.52 14.09 -6.94
C TYR A 12 -15.21 12.63 -6.64
N GLN A 13 -14.62 11.94 -7.60
CA GLN A 13 -14.13 10.57 -7.42
C GLN A 13 -12.63 10.61 -7.15
N LEU A 14 -12.23 10.19 -5.94
CA LEU A 14 -10.82 9.98 -5.62
C LEU A 14 -10.35 8.68 -6.27
N LEU A 15 -9.10 8.69 -6.73
CA LEU A 15 -8.43 7.48 -7.20
C LEU A 15 -8.08 6.59 -6.00
N THR A 16 -7.95 5.29 -6.25
CA THR A 16 -7.62 4.30 -5.23
C THR A 16 -6.14 3.95 -5.27
N ALA A 17 -5.52 3.76 -4.10
CA ALA A 17 -4.14 3.29 -3.99
C ALA A 17 -4.10 2.02 -3.13
N TYR A 18 -3.56 0.93 -3.65
CA TYR A 18 -3.22 -0.23 -2.82
C TYR A 18 -2.01 0.12 -1.97
N THR A 19 -2.12 0.02 -0.65
CA THR A 19 -1.04 0.40 0.27
C THR A 19 -0.34 -0.86 0.80
N ALA A 20 0.72 -1.27 0.12
CA ALA A 20 1.54 -2.40 0.48
C ALA A 20 2.50 -2.05 1.62
N THR A 21 2.59 -2.91 2.63
CA THR A 21 3.60 -2.77 3.70
C THR A 21 3.97 -4.14 4.25
N SER A 22 5.20 -4.27 4.75
CA SER A 22 5.62 -5.47 5.47
C SER A 22 4.68 -5.76 6.63
N LYS A 23 4.38 -7.05 6.85
CA LYS A 23 3.63 -7.50 8.04
C LYS A 23 4.27 -6.98 9.34
N ARG A 24 5.59 -6.75 9.37
CA ARG A 24 6.27 -6.16 10.53
C ARG A 24 5.81 -4.75 10.88
N LYS A 25 5.30 -3.99 9.91
CA LYS A 25 4.80 -2.62 10.06
C LYS A 25 3.28 -2.50 9.96
N PHE A 26 2.52 -3.60 10.12
CA PHE A 26 1.06 -3.59 10.03
C PHE A 26 0.40 -2.61 11.01
N TYR A 27 1.04 -2.35 12.16
CA TYR A 27 0.58 -1.41 13.17
C TYR A 27 0.55 0.06 12.68
N MET A 28 1.21 0.37 11.56
CA MET A 28 1.19 1.70 10.92
C MET A 28 0.02 1.90 9.95
N LYS A 29 -0.91 0.94 9.86
CA LYS A 29 -2.05 0.97 8.93
C LYS A 29 -2.88 2.26 9.00
N ASP A 30 -3.01 2.86 10.19
CA ASP A 30 -3.82 4.06 10.39
C ASP A 30 -3.09 5.30 9.88
N GLN A 31 -1.78 5.39 10.13
CA GLN A 31 -0.91 6.46 9.63
C GLN A 31 -0.77 6.40 8.12
N ILE A 32 -0.57 5.20 7.56
CA ILE A 32 -0.52 4.98 6.11
C ILE A 32 -1.84 5.40 5.46
N SER A 33 -2.98 4.95 5.99
CA SER A 33 -4.29 5.32 5.46
C SER A 33 -4.56 6.82 5.57
N THR A 34 -4.16 7.45 6.68
CA THR A 34 -4.27 8.90 6.88
C THR A 34 -3.46 9.66 5.84
N PHE A 35 -2.20 9.28 5.64
CA PHE A 35 -1.33 9.87 4.64
C PHE A 35 -1.93 9.73 3.23
N THR A 36 -2.38 8.53 2.84
CA THR A 36 -2.98 8.29 1.52
C THR A 36 -4.22 9.15 1.29
N LEU A 37 -5.08 9.30 2.30
CA LEU A 37 -6.24 10.20 2.22
C LEU A 37 -5.82 11.67 2.06
N GLN A 38 -4.79 12.12 2.78
CA GLN A 38 -4.26 13.48 2.65
C GLN A 38 -3.64 13.75 1.27
N GLN A 39 -3.16 12.72 0.57
CA GLN A 39 -2.71 12.80 -0.81
C GLN A 39 -3.87 12.80 -1.85
N GLY A 40 -5.13 12.71 -1.41
CA GLY A 40 -6.29 12.66 -2.30
C GLY A 40 -6.57 11.28 -2.90
N TYR A 41 -6.12 10.20 -2.26
CA TYR A 41 -6.37 8.82 -2.68
C TYR A 41 -7.18 8.06 -1.63
N VAL A 42 -8.01 7.11 -2.08
CA VAL A 42 -8.67 6.14 -1.22
C VAL A 42 -7.70 4.99 -0.92
N PRO A 43 -7.32 4.76 0.35
CA PRO A 43 -6.41 3.67 0.70
C PRO A 43 -7.13 2.32 0.64
N LEU A 44 -6.64 1.44 -0.23
CA LEU A 44 -6.96 0.01 -0.21
C LEU A 44 -5.91 -0.72 0.65
N ASN A 45 -5.98 -0.50 1.96
CA ASN A 45 -5.05 -1.09 2.92
C ASN A 45 -5.54 -2.48 3.37
N PRO A 46 -4.82 -3.59 3.08
CA PRO A 46 -5.29 -4.93 3.42
C PRO A 46 -5.42 -5.15 4.93
N PHE A 47 -4.54 -4.55 5.74
CA PHE A 47 -4.58 -4.66 7.19
C PHE A 47 -5.71 -3.85 7.84
N GLN A 48 -6.30 -2.89 7.11
CA GLN A 48 -7.50 -2.18 7.56
C GLN A 48 -8.78 -2.85 7.05
N ILE A 49 -8.79 -3.32 5.79
CA ILE A 49 -9.96 -3.95 5.16
C ILE A 49 -10.26 -5.31 5.82
N PHE A 50 -9.25 -6.14 6.03
CA PHE A 50 -9.42 -7.47 6.60
C PHE A 50 -9.05 -7.53 8.08
N GLY A 51 -8.40 -6.50 8.62
CA GLY A 51 -7.76 -6.59 9.93
C GLY A 51 -6.58 -7.56 9.91
N PHE A 52 -6.14 -7.95 11.10
CA PHE A 52 -5.10 -8.97 11.26
C PHE A 52 -5.75 -10.33 11.55
N LEU A 53 -5.80 -11.18 10.52
CA LEU A 53 -6.58 -12.42 10.56
C LEU A 53 -5.92 -13.59 11.34
N ASN A 54 -4.73 -13.43 11.94
CA ASN A 54 -4.11 -14.45 12.84
C ASN A 54 -4.19 -15.92 12.36
N ASP A 55 -4.00 -16.18 11.05
CA ASP A 55 -4.13 -17.52 10.44
C ASP A 55 -5.52 -18.19 10.59
N THR A 56 -6.55 -17.44 11.00
CA THR A 56 -7.96 -17.91 11.02
C THR A 56 -8.56 -18.10 9.62
N VAL A 57 -7.90 -17.56 8.60
CA VAL A 57 -8.27 -17.69 7.19
C VAL A 57 -7.08 -18.27 6.44
N ASP A 58 -7.35 -19.16 5.48
CA ASP A 58 -6.33 -19.72 4.61
C ASP A 58 -5.48 -18.62 3.95
N ARG A 59 -4.16 -18.79 3.99
CA ARG A 59 -3.22 -17.78 3.51
C ARG A 59 -3.34 -17.55 2.02
N ASN A 60 -3.66 -18.57 1.21
CA ASN A 60 -3.84 -18.39 -0.22
C ASN A 60 -5.13 -17.62 -0.52
N LEU A 61 -6.19 -17.82 0.26
CA LEU A 61 -7.41 -17.02 0.14
C LEU A 61 -7.15 -15.54 0.44
N VAL A 62 -6.40 -15.23 1.51
CA VAL A 62 -6.00 -13.84 1.82
C VAL A 62 -5.17 -13.24 0.70
N ARG A 63 -4.23 -13.99 0.12
CA ARG A 63 -3.43 -13.53 -1.03
C ARG A 63 -4.30 -13.27 -2.26
N GLN A 64 -5.27 -14.13 -2.55
CA GLN A 64 -6.22 -13.92 -3.65
C GLN A 64 -7.09 -12.66 -3.44
N ALA A 65 -7.48 -12.39 -2.18
CA ALA A 65 -8.18 -11.16 -1.83
C ALA A 65 -7.29 -9.92 -2.05
N ASN A 66 -6.03 -9.94 -1.59
CA ASN A 66 -5.06 -8.88 -1.87
C ASN A 66 -4.85 -8.68 -3.39
N ASN A 67 -4.72 -9.75 -4.16
CA ASN A 67 -4.58 -9.69 -5.61
C ASN A 67 -5.77 -8.96 -6.27
N THR A 68 -6.98 -9.14 -5.73
CA THR A 68 -8.18 -8.44 -6.17
C THR A 68 -8.13 -6.96 -5.83
N LEU A 69 -7.69 -6.61 -4.61
CA LEU A 69 -7.48 -5.21 -4.21
C LEU A 69 -6.46 -4.51 -5.11
N ILE A 70 -5.33 -5.17 -5.41
CA ILE A 70 -4.33 -4.67 -6.34
C ILE A 70 -4.99 -4.42 -7.70
N ARG A 71 -5.72 -5.41 -8.25
CA ARG A 71 -6.37 -5.30 -9.56
C ARG A 71 -7.29 -4.07 -9.68
N ILE A 72 -8.09 -3.79 -8.66
CA ILE A 72 -9.02 -2.65 -8.68
C ILE A 72 -8.36 -1.31 -8.34
N ALA A 73 -7.16 -1.31 -7.74
CA ALA A 73 -6.44 -0.10 -7.38
C ALA A 73 -6.02 0.70 -8.63
N ASN A 74 -6.06 2.03 -8.57
CA ASN A 74 -5.50 2.88 -9.64
C ASN A 74 -3.96 2.94 -9.53
N GLU A 75 -3.42 3.03 -8.32
CA GLU A 75 -1.99 3.06 -8.04
C GLU A 75 -1.57 2.00 -7.00
N PHE A 76 -0.28 1.67 -6.95
CA PHE A 76 0.30 0.73 -6.00
C PHE A 76 1.40 1.41 -5.19
N TRP A 77 1.21 1.55 -3.88
CA TRP A 77 2.06 2.35 -3.00
C TRP A 77 2.73 1.46 -1.97
N VAL A 78 4.05 1.52 -1.90
CA VAL A 78 4.88 0.72 -1.00
C VAL A 78 5.33 1.57 0.17
N PHE A 79 5.06 1.12 1.40
CA PHE A 79 5.43 1.82 2.61
C PHE A 79 6.42 1.03 3.47
N GLY A 80 7.58 1.62 3.72
CA GLY A 80 8.66 1.05 4.51
C GLY A 80 9.51 0.05 3.73
N GLU A 81 10.00 -0.98 4.40
CA GLU A 81 10.87 -1.98 3.80
C GLU A 81 10.08 -2.92 2.89
N VAL A 82 10.63 -3.22 1.72
CA VAL A 82 10.07 -4.22 0.79
C VAL A 82 10.36 -5.61 1.33
N SER A 83 9.30 -6.29 1.78
CA SER A 83 9.30 -7.70 2.19
C SER A 83 9.12 -8.65 1.01
N ASP A 84 9.27 -9.95 1.24
CA ASP A 84 8.96 -11.00 0.25
C ASP A 84 7.51 -10.93 -0.24
N GLY A 85 6.55 -10.72 0.67
CA GLY A 85 5.14 -10.55 0.31
C GLY A 85 4.92 -9.31 -0.56
N VAL A 86 5.51 -8.18 -0.16
CA VAL A 86 5.41 -6.92 -0.91
C VAL A 86 6.08 -7.04 -2.28
N LEU A 87 7.22 -7.75 -2.39
CA LEU A 87 7.90 -7.98 -3.66
C LEU A 87 7.03 -8.78 -4.64
N ALA A 88 6.32 -9.81 -4.15
CA ALA A 88 5.36 -10.55 -4.96
C ALA A 88 4.20 -9.67 -5.45
N GLU A 89 3.70 -8.76 -4.60
CA GLU A 89 2.67 -7.80 -4.95
C GLU A 89 3.17 -6.74 -5.95
N ILE A 90 4.41 -6.25 -5.82
CA ILE A 90 5.06 -5.35 -6.78
C ILE A 90 5.13 -6.00 -8.16
N LYS A 91 5.52 -7.28 -8.23
CA LYS A 91 5.55 -8.03 -9.49
C LYS A 91 4.18 -8.02 -10.18
N GLN A 92 3.11 -8.32 -9.44
CA GLN A 92 1.75 -8.27 -9.96
C GLN A 92 1.37 -6.85 -10.42
N ALA A 93 1.68 -5.82 -9.64
CA ALA A 93 1.37 -4.43 -10.01
C ALA A 93 2.06 -4.02 -11.32
N LYS A 94 3.31 -4.45 -11.53
CA LYS A 94 4.06 -4.26 -12.78
C LYS A 94 3.44 -4.99 -13.96
N GLU A 95 3.05 -6.26 -13.79
CA GLU A 95 2.34 -7.03 -14.82
C GLU A 95 1.03 -6.33 -15.24
N GLN A 96 0.37 -5.66 -14.29
CA GLN A 96 -0.85 -4.87 -14.51
C GLN A 96 -0.58 -3.41 -14.92
N ARG A 97 0.68 -3.03 -15.16
CA ARG A 97 1.12 -1.68 -15.57
C ARG A 97 0.62 -0.56 -14.66
N LYS A 98 0.51 -0.82 -13.35
CA LYS A 98 0.08 0.18 -12.37
C LYS A 98 1.24 1.13 -12.06
N PRO A 99 0.98 2.44 -11.89
CA PRO A 99 1.95 3.36 -11.29
C PRO A 99 2.35 2.86 -9.90
N ILE A 100 3.65 2.80 -9.64
CA ILE A 100 4.23 2.37 -8.36
C ILE A 100 4.92 3.54 -7.69
N LYS A 101 4.59 3.79 -6.43
CA LYS A 101 5.25 4.80 -5.58
C LYS A 101 5.83 4.15 -4.34
N TYR A 102 6.95 4.67 -3.87
CA TYR A 102 7.67 4.15 -2.72
C TYR A 102 7.75 5.23 -1.65
N PHE A 103 7.53 4.85 -0.39
CA PHE A 103 7.50 5.76 0.73
C PHE A 103 8.33 5.21 1.88
N ARG A 104 9.19 6.07 2.42
CA ARG A 104 9.92 5.81 3.66
C ARG A 104 9.11 6.34 4.84
N ILE A 105 9.07 5.57 5.92
CA ILE A 105 8.42 5.95 7.19
C ILE A 105 9.54 6.27 8.16
N GLU A 106 9.76 7.55 8.45
CA GLU A 106 10.69 8.01 9.49
C GLU A 106 10.04 7.84 10.87
N ASN A 107 8.78 8.26 11.00
CA ASN A 107 7.96 8.10 12.19
C ASN A 107 6.46 8.12 11.84
N SER A 108 5.59 8.15 12.84
CA SER A 108 4.13 8.11 12.66
C SER A 108 3.53 9.35 11.97
N LYS A 109 4.29 10.44 11.84
CA LYS A 109 3.86 11.70 11.22
C LYS A 109 4.65 12.04 9.95
N ASP A 110 5.85 11.47 9.80
CA ASP A 110 6.75 11.77 8.70
C ASP A 110 6.88 10.56 7.76
N ILE A 111 6.08 10.62 6.69
CA ILE A 111 6.13 9.70 5.56
C ILE A 111 6.59 10.49 4.34
N ILE A 112 7.67 10.03 3.69
CA ILE A 112 8.35 10.76 2.63
C ILE A 112 8.44 9.88 1.38
N GLU A 113 8.04 10.41 0.23
CA GLU A 113 8.15 9.72 -1.05
C GLU A 113 9.63 9.55 -1.45
N ILE A 114 9.97 8.35 -1.89
CA ILE A 114 11.29 7.99 -2.38
C ILE A 114 11.27 8.12 -3.90
N LEU A 115 12.03 9.09 -4.43
CA LEU A 115 12.14 9.34 -5.87
C LEU A 115 13.25 8.51 -6.52
N ASN A 116 14.26 8.11 -5.74
CA ASN A 116 15.38 7.30 -6.20
C ASN A 116 15.24 5.86 -5.70
N LEU A 117 15.07 4.90 -6.62
CA LEU A 117 14.86 3.49 -6.28
C LEU A 117 16.02 2.86 -5.50
N GLU A 118 17.23 3.41 -5.58
CA GLU A 118 18.39 2.95 -4.79
C GLU A 118 18.20 3.19 -3.28
N GLU A 119 17.40 4.18 -2.90
CA GLU A 119 17.08 4.49 -1.50
C GLU A 119 15.99 3.58 -0.93
N VAL A 120 15.29 2.80 -1.76
CA VAL A 120 14.27 1.86 -1.29
C VAL A 120 14.95 0.77 -0.45
N VAL A 121 14.51 0.64 0.79
CA VAL A 121 15.04 -0.37 1.71
C VAL A 121 14.36 -1.71 1.43
N MET A 122 15.16 -2.76 1.28
CA MET A 122 14.70 -4.14 1.11
C MET A 122 14.97 -4.92 2.39
N GLU A 123 14.07 -5.83 2.77
CA GLU A 123 14.36 -6.76 3.85
C GLU A 123 15.55 -7.67 3.49
N LYS A 124 16.27 -8.17 4.50
CA LYS A 124 17.53 -8.91 4.31
C LYS A 124 17.39 -10.09 3.33
N ASN A 125 16.30 -10.84 3.44
CA ASN A 125 16.01 -12.02 2.63
C ASN A 125 15.66 -11.70 1.17
N VAL A 126 15.34 -10.45 0.84
CA VAL A 126 15.00 -10.04 -0.53
C VAL A 126 15.94 -8.99 -1.11
N LYS A 127 17.03 -8.65 -0.41
CA LYS A 127 17.97 -7.60 -0.83
C LYS A 127 18.57 -7.85 -2.22
N THR A 128 18.79 -9.11 -2.60
CA THR A 128 19.33 -9.52 -3.90
C THR A 128 18.36 -9.29 -5.07
N TYR A 129 17.08 -9.10 -4.81
CA TYR A 129 16.04 -8.90 -5.83
C TYR A 129 15.72 -7.44 -6.12
N ARG A 130 16.63 -6.50 -5.77
CA ARG A 130 16.44 -5.05 -6.01
C ARG A 130 16.14 -4.71 -7.45
N ASN A 131 16.75 -5.45 -8.38
CA ASN A 131 16.56 -5.29 -9.81
C ASN A 131 15.11 -5.53 -10.26
N LEU A 132 14.24 -6.02 -9.38
CA LEU A 132 12.81 -6.19 -9.62
C LEU A 132 11.97 -4.97 -9.20
N LEU A 133 12.56 -3.95 -8.55
CA LEU A 133 11.87 -2.70 -8.17
C LEU A 133 11.57 -1.79 -9.35
#